data_AF-A0A1E5QJ57-F1
#
_entry.id   AF-A0A1E5QJ57-F1
#
_cell.length_a   1.000
_cell.length_b   1.000
_cell.length_c   1.000
_cell.angle_alpha   90.00
_cell.angle_beta   90.00
_cell.angle_gamma   90.00
#
_symmetry.space_group_name_H-M   'P 1'
#
loop_
_entity.id
_entity.type
_entity.pdbx_description
1 polymer ?
#
loop_
_entity_poly.entity_id
_entity_poly.type
_entity_poly.pdbx_seq_one_letter_code
_entity_poly.pdbx_strand_id
1 'polypeptide(L)'
;MTVNWFSPLYYTLLIVLGLSFLWSIWLAAKEAFSRLRRLHQIPCTKCAFYTGDYRLKCTVRPCEALSEAAWNCVDFEPTDYPQINLDKIKPPCQKPVSKKSCPSWI
;
A
#
# COMPACT_ATOMS: atom_id res chain seq x y z
N MET A 1 40.04 -45.66 -2.12
CA MET A 1 39.43 -44.47 -1.46
C MET A 1 39.88 -43.22 -2.21
N THR A 2 39.29 -42.91 -3.36
CA THR A 2 39.56 -41.67 -4.08
C THR A 2 38.43 -40.70 -3.77
N VAL A 3 38.58 -39.96 -2.67
CA VAL A 3 37.67 -38.85 -2.39
C VAL A 3 37.88 -37.81 -3.48
N ASN A 4 36.84 -37.57 -4.28
CA ASN A 4 36.85 -36.61 -5.37
C ASN A 4 37.11 -35.21 -4.81
N TRP A 5 38.36 -34.78 -4.87
CA TRP A 5 38.86 -33.49 -4.40
C TRP A 5 38.09 -32.27 -4.99
N PHE A 6 37.40 -32.49 -6.11
CA PHE A 6 36.56 -31.48 -6.78
C PHE A 6 35.19 -31.29 -6.13
N SER A 7 34.67 -32.26 -5.39
CA SER A 7 33.38 -32.13 -4.70
C SER A 7 33.31 -30.96 -3.72
N PRO A 8 34.26 -30.73 -2.79
CA PRO A 8 34.18 -29.60 -1.86
C PRO A 8 34.23 -28.23 -2.55
N LEU A 9 34.96 -28.11 -3.66
CA LEU A 9 35.01 -26.87 -4.45
C LEU A 9 33.68 -26.56 -5.13
N TYR A 10 33.00 -27.59 -5.64
CA TYR A 10 31.68 -27.43 -6.24
C TYR A 10 30.60 -27.08 -5.20
N TYR A 11 30.59 -27.76 -4.05
CA TYR A 11 29.63 -27.50 -2.99
C TYR A 11 29.78 -26.10 -2.39
N THR A 12 31.01 -25.62 -2.19
CA THR A 12 31.25 -24.25 -1.71
C THR A 12 30.77 -23.20 -2.71
N LEU A 13 31.01 -23.41 -4.00
CA LEU A 13 30.54 -22.51 -5.06
C LEU A 13 29.00 -22.45 -5.12
N LEU A 14 28.31 -23.59 -5.02
CA LEU A 14 26.84 -23.63 -4.96
C LEU A 14 26.27 -22.91 -3.74
N ILE A 15 26.88 -23.07 -2.56
CA ILE A 15 26.44 -22.41 -1.34
C ILE A 15 26.59 -20.88 -1.46
N VAL A 16 27.73 -20.40 -1.96
CA VAL A 16 27.98 -18.96 -2.14
C VAL A 16 26.98 -18.33 -3.11
N LEU A 17 26.72 -18.99 -4.25
CA LEU A 17 25.68 -18.56 -5.18
C LEU A 17 24.31 -18.54 -4.51
N GLY A 18 23.90 -19.64 -3.87
CA GLY A 18 22.61 -19.73 -3.20
C GLY A 18 22.39 -18.64 -2.14
N LEU A 19 23.39 -18.39 -1.29
CA LEU A 19 23.34 -17.34 -0.28
C LEU A 19 23.24 -15.94 -0.89
N SER A 20 23.97 -15.67 -1.97
CA SER A 20 23.93 -14.37 -2.67
C SER A 20 22.57 -14.10 -3.30
N PHE A 21 21.95 -15.11 -3.92
CA PHE A 21 20.59 -15.02 -4.44
C PHE A 21 19.58 -14.79 -3.31
N LEU A 22 19.65 -15.60 -2.25
CA LEU A 22 18.76 -15.44 -1.09
C LEU A 22 18.88 -14.05 -0.47
N TRP A 23 20.10 -13.55 -0.28
CA TRP A 23 20.34 -12.22 0.27
C TRP A 23 19.72 -11.11 -0.59
N SER A 24 19.89 -11.22 -1.92
CA SER A 24 19.33 -10.27 -2.88
C SER A 24 17.80 -10.23 -2.80
N ILE A 25 17.17 -11.42 -2.73
CA ILE A 25 15.71 -11.55 -2.58
C ILE A 25 15.25 -10.97 -1.24
N TRP A 26 15.97 -11.26 -0.15
CA TRP A 26 15.63 -10.74 1.17
C TRP A 26 15.71 -9.22 1.24
N LEU A 27 16.72 -8.61 0.61
CA LEU A 27 16.85 -7.16 0.56
C LEU A 27 15.67 -6.53 -0.20
N ALA A 28 15.34 -7.07 -1.38
CA ALA A 28 14.18 -6.62 -2.16
C ALA A 28 12.86 -6.81 -1.40
N ALA A 29 12.68 -7.95 -0.72
CA ALA A 29 11.48 -8.23 0.08
C ALA A 29 11.35 -7.27 1.27
N LYS A 30 12.46 -6.92 1.94
CA LYS A 30 12.48 -5.94 3.03
C LYS A 30 12.05 -4.55 2.55
N GLU A 31 12.49 -4.15 1.37
CA GLU A 31 12.07 -2.89 0.75
C GLU A 31 10.60 -2.92 0.33
N ALA A 32 10.12 -4.02 -0.26
CA ALA A 32 8.72 -4.19 -0.60
C ALA A 32 7.84 -4.13 0.66
N PHE A 33 8.26 -4.78 1.75
CA PHE A 33 7.52 -4.78 3.01
C PHE A 33 7.51 -3.42 3.70
N SER A 34 8.60 -2.65 3.61
CA SER A 34 8.63 -1.28 4.16
C SER A 34 7.69 -0.34 3.37
N ARG A 35 7.64 -0.48 2.03
CA ARG A 35 6.66 0.23 1.19
C ARG A 35 5.22 -0.20 1.49
N LEU A 36 4.97 -1.50 1.63
CA LEU A 36 3.65 -2.03 2.01
C LEU A 36 3.22 -1.54 3.40
N ARG A 37 4.13 -1.49 4.38
CA ARG A 37 3.85 -0.93 5.70
C ARG A 37 3.41 0.53 5.60
N ARG A 38 4.10 1.35 4.81
CA ARG A 38 3.72 2.75 4.58
C ARG A 38 2.33 2.86 3.97
N LEU A 39 1.98 1.97 3.04
CA LEU A 39 0.65 1.94 2.42
C LEU A 39 -0.44 1.48 3.40
N HIS A 40 -0.18 0.46 4.23
CA HIS A 40 -1.10 0.00 5.28
C HIS A 40 -1.29 0.99 6.41
N GLN A 41 -0.32 1.90 6.58
CA GLN A 41 -0.34 2.95 7.57
C GLN A 41 -1.29 4.10 7.20
N ILE A 42 -1.78 4.16 5.96
CA ILE A 42 -2.67 5.21 5.49
C ILE A 42 -4.11 4.98 6.04
N PRO A 43 -4.65 5.90 6.85
CA PRO A 43 -5.97 5.73 7.46
C PRO A 43 -7.13 6.04 6.50
N CYS A 44 -6.88 6.29 5.20
CA CYS A 44 -7.90 6.67 4.22
C CYS A 44 -9.09 5.69 4.16
N THR A 45 -8.88 4.39 4.33
CA THR A 45 -9.97 3.40 4.30
C THR A 45 -10.95 3.54 5.47
N LYS A 46 -10.57 4.27 6.52
CA LYS A 46 -11.38 4.56 7.72
C LYS A 46 -11.88 6.02 7.76
N CYS A 47 -11.78 6.74 6.64
CA CYS A 47 -12.24 8.12 6.53
C CYS A 47 -13.69 8.16 5.99
N ALA A 48 -14.51 9.07 6.53
CA ALA A 48 -15.91 9.24 6.11
C ALA A 48 -16.07 9.63 4.62
N PHE A 49 -15.03 10.20 4.02
CA PHE A 49 -15.01 10.65 2.62
C PHE A 49 -14.47 9.61 1.62
N TYR A 50 -14.14 8.40 2.09
CA TYR A 50 -13.62 7.31 1.25
C TYR A 50 -14.76 6.59 0.53
N THR A 51 -14.77 6.65 -0.81
CA THR A 51 -15.82 6.03 -1.65
C THR A 51 -15.39 4.67 -2.19
N GLY A 52 -14.10 4.32 -2.16
CA GLY A 52 -13.58 3.04 -2.66
C GLY A 52 -13.58 2.89 -4.19
N ASP A 53 -13.98 3.92 -4.93
CA ASP A 53 -13.99 3.90 -6.40
C ASP A 53 -12.60 4.16 -6.99
N TYR A 54 -12.25 3.42 -8.05
CA TYR A 54 -10.96 3.55 -8.74
C TYR A 54 -10.75 4.93 -9.40
N ARG A 55 -11.84 5.65 -9.71
CA ARG A 55 -11.81 7.00 -10.28
C ARG A 55 -11.82 8.09 -9.21
N LEU A 56 -12.48 7.86 -8.08
CA LEU A 56 -12.61 8.80 -6.96
C LEU A 56 -12.35 8.05 -5.65
N LYS A 57 -11.07 8.04 -5.25
CA LYS A 57 -10.65 7.44 -3.99
C LYS A 57 -11.17 8.23 -2.77
N CYS A 58 -11.20 9.57 -2.88
CA CYS A 58 -11.70 10.49 -1.86
C CYS A 58 -12.45 11.64 -2.54
N THR A 59 -13.54 12.12 -1.94
CA THR A 59 -14.37 13.21 -2.49
C THR A 59 -13.76 14.59 -2.29
N VAL A 60 -12.95 14.78 -1.24
CA VAL A 60 -12.30 16.07 -0.91
C VAL A 60 -10.99 16.22 -1.69
N ARG A 61 -10.14 15.19 -1.65
CA ARG A 61 -8.80 15.18 -2.28
C ARG A 61 -8.55 13.91 -3.09
N PRO A 62 -9.07 13.79 -4.31
CA PRO A 62 -8.96 12.57 -5.10
C PRO A 62 -7.51 12.21 -5.51
N CYS A 63 -6.61 13.20 -5.60
CA CYS A 63 -5.22 12.99 -6.01
C CYS A 63 -4.25 12.68 -4.88
N GLU A 64 -4.57 13.08 -3.64
CA GLU A 64 -3.75 12.79 -2.46
C GLU A 64 -4.18 11.50 -1.77
N ALA A 65 -5.36 10.96 -2.09
CA ALA A 65 -5.90 9.76 -1.45
C ALA A 65 -5.06 8.50 -1.72
N LEU A 66 -4.84 7.69 -0.66
CA LEU A 66 -3.99 6.49 -0.67
C LEU A 66 -2.54 6.74 -1.14
N SER A 67 -2.03 7.96 -0.95
CA SER A 67 -0.61 8.27 -1.11
C SER A 67 0.02 8.60 0.25
N GLU A 68 1.34 8.77 0.27
CA GLU A 68 2.08 9.19 1.46
C GLU A 68 1.66 10.58 1.98
N ALA A 69 1.10 11.44 1.12
CA ALA A 69 0.55 12.73 1.53
C ALA A 69 -0.72 12.58 2.39
N ALA A 70 -1.47 11.48 2.22
CA ALA A 70 -2.68 11.23 3.00
C ALA A 70 -2.42 10.79 4.44
N TRP A 71 -1.17 10.50 4.83
CA TRP A 71 -0.81 10.22 6.23
C TRP A 71 -1.19 11.37 7.17
N ASN A 72 -1.05 12.62 6.72
CA ASN A 72 -1.39 13.82 7.48
C ASN A 72 -2.54 14.60 6.81
N CYS A 73 -3.60 13.90 6.39
CA CYS A 73 -4.76 14.54 5.80
C CYS A 73 -5.45 15.43 6.85
N VAL A 74 -5.50 16.74 6.62
CA VAL A 74 -6.15 17.72 7.52
C VAL A 74 -7.67 17.52 7.55
N ASP A 75 -8.22 17.02 6.46
CA ASP A 75 -9.66 16.75 6.28
C ASP A 75 -10.04 15.33 6.77
N PHE A 76 -9.16 14.67 7.54
CA PHE A 76 -9.42 13.32 8.04
C PHE A 76 -10.51 13.33 9.10
N GLU A 77 -11.63 12.69 8.79
CA GLU A 77 -12.72 12.46 9.74
C GLU A 77 -12.94 10.95 9.89
N PRO A 78 -12.73 10.38 11.10
CA PRO A 78 -12.88 8.95 11.32
C PRO A 78 -14.34 8.53 11.19
N THR A 79 -14.60 7.43 10.47
CA THR A 79 -15.94 6.83 10.34
C THR A 79 -16.34 6.05 11.60
N ASP A 80 -16.09 6.58 12.81
CA ASP A 80 -16.42 5.92 14.09
C ASP A 80 -17.85 6.22 14.55
N TYR A 81 -18.77 6.26 13.58
CA TYR A 81 -20.19 6.23 13.89
C TYR A 81 -20.54 4.77 14.20
N PRO A 82 -21.20 4.45 15.33
CA PRO A 82 -21.72 3.12 15.54
C PRO A 82 -22.56 2.74 14.32
N GLN A 83 -22.28 1.58 13.74
CA GLN A 83 -22.99 1.01 12.59
C GLN A 83 -24.44 0.68 13.02
N ILE A 84 -25.26 1.69 13.31
CA ILE A 84 -26.70 1.55 13.48
C ILE A 84 -27.23 1.31 12.07
N ASN A 85 -27.20 0.06 11.59
CA ASN A 85 -27.80 -0.43 10.34
C ASN A 85 -28.14 0.69 9.33
N LEU A 86 -27.10 1.35 8.80
CA LEU A 86 -27.24 2.41 7.81
C LEU A 86 -27.53 1.85 6.40
N ASP A 87 -27.66 0.53 6.25
CA ASP A 87 -28.22 -0.10 5.05
C ASP A 87 -29.70 0.29 4.82
N LYS A 88 -30.38 0.85 5.84
CA LYS A 88 -31.73 1.43 5.71
C LYS A 88 -31.78 2.94 5.55
N ILE A 89 -30.69 3.66 5.79
CA ILE A 89 -30.65 5.11 5.61
C ILE A 89 -29.71 5.36 4.45
N LYS A 90 -30.26 5.23 3.23
CA LYS A 90 -29.66 5.86 2.05
C LYS A 90 -29.44 7.34 2.39
N PRO A 91 -28.19 7.82 2.54
CA PRO A 91 -27.97 9.24 2.72
C PRO A 91 -28.53 9.99 1.50
N PRO A 92 -29.15 11.16 1.69
CA PRO A 92 -29.81 11.89 0.63
C PRO A 92 -28.80 12.16 -0.48
N CYS A 93 -29.22 11.90 -1.71
CA CYS A 93 -28.48 12.10 -2.96
C CYS A 93 -27.30 13.04 -2.78
N GLN A 94 -26.10 12.47 -2.62
CA GLN A 94 -24.88 13.26 -2.71
C GLN A 94 -24.82 13.78 -4.14
N LYS A 95 -25.03 15.09 -4.28
CA LYS A 95 -24.88 15.81 -5.55
C LYS A 95 -23.50 15.47 -6.12
N PRO A 96 -23.34 15.32 -7.45
CA PRO A 96 -22.05 15.06 -8.05
C PRO A 96 -21.09 16.20 -7.63
N VAL A 97 -20.12 15.86 -6.76
CA VAL A 97 -19.06 16.78 -6.38
C VAL A 97 -18.30 17.11 -7.66
N SER A 98 -18.30 18.40 -8.01
CA SER A 98 -17.70 18.92 -9.23
C SER A 98 -16.31 18.34 -9.41
N LYS A 99 -16.06 17.71 -10.56
CA LYS A 99 -14.76 17.20 -10.98
C LYS A 99 -13.76 18.37 -11.01
N LYS A 100 -13.09 18.67 -9.89
CA LYS A 100 -11.94 19.56 -9.92
C LYS A 100 -10.79 18.69 -10.40
N SER A 101 -10.56 18.78 -11.71
CA SER A 101 -9.38 18.25 -12.39
C SER A 101 -8.16 18.61 -11.57
N CYS A 102 -7.37 17.62 -11.16
CA CYS A 102 -6.16 17.89 -10.40
C CYS A 102 -5.23 18.78 -11.23
N PRO A 103 -4.66 19.84 -10.63
CA PRO A 103 -3.69 20.65 -11.32
C PRO A 103 -2.44 19.82 -11.58
N SER A 104 -2.05 19.75 -12.86
CA SER A 104 -0.85 19.10 -13.35
C SER A 104 0.37 19.96 -13.01
N TRP A 105 0.87 19.92 -11.78
CA TRP A 105 2.17 20.52 -11.48
C TRP A 105 3.02 19.55 -10.65
N ILE A 106 4.08 19.12 -11.35
CA ILE A 106 5.45 18.70 -10.96
C ILE A 106 5.71 18.51 -9.46
#